data_AF-A0A8B6CSS2-F1
#
_entry.id   AF-A0A8B6CSS2-F1
#
_cell.length_a   1.000
_cell.length_b   1.000
_cell.length_c   1.000
_cell.angle_alpha   90.00
_cell.angle_beta   90.00
_cell.angle_gamma   90.00
#
_symmetry.space_group_name_H-M   'P 1'
#
loop_
_entity.id
_entity.type
_entity.pdbx_description
1 polymer ?
#
loop_
_entity_poly.entity_id
_entity_poly.type
_entity_poly.pdbx_seq_one_letter_code
_entity_poly.pdbx_strand_id
1 'polypeptide(L)'
;MMALSNSLQSGQVPMLCQMCEESNEIKWKCLQCDFLLCTKCQQLHQKVKSTDQHIIIDIKDITTYQQEVNDHPDIINIPCSVHNGQNCCQFCKTCEEIICSLCFLQAHNTHDMIGLAKEYELTLKAVNNFHTEVEENILQIEKGLSKLDIRKTSEESLYESEKQKILNRERVLKNEVEMHTHNLLMKLDHRREFFKKSVQNEENRSKKLKKELEIRRESLDHTLKQNNATEVFNIFKQERQTKSRQ
;
A
#
# COMPACT_ATOMS: atom_id res chain seq x y z
N MET A 1 20.13 -55.52 -28.39
CA MET A 1 21.03 -55.26 -29.54
C MET A 1 20.16 -55.22 -30.79
N MET A 2 19.84 -54.02 -31.28
CA MET A 2 19.26 -53.82 -32.61
C MET A 2 20.24 -52.97 -33.38
N ALA A 3 20.75 -53.53 -34.47
CA ALA A 3 21.70 -52.89 -35.36
C ALA A 3 21.09 -52.89 -36.77
N LEU A 4 21.04 -51.67 -37.33
CA LEU A 4 21.33 -51.30 -38.71
C LEU A 4 20.33 -51.78 -39.80
N SER A 5 19.97 -51.01 -40.82
CA SER A 5 20.28 -49.64 -41.25
C SER A 5 19.59 -49.40 -42.60
N ASN A 6 19.50 -48.12 -42.97
CA ASN A 6 19.38 -47.56 -44.32
C ASN A 6 18.01 -47.53 -44.99
N SER A 7 17.52 -46.29 -45.16
CA SER A 7 17.08 -45.81 -46.47
C SER A 7 17.35 -44.31 -46.57
N LEU A 8 18.45 -43.98 -47.23
CA LEU A 8 18.70 -42.69 -47.87
C LEU A 8 17.62 -42.46 -48.92
N GLN A 9 16.91 -41.34 -48.84
CA GLN A 9 16.25 -40.73 -50.00
C GLN A 9 16.23 -39.21 -49.85
N SER A 10 17.36 -38.59 -50.21
CA SER A 10 17.35 -37.20 -50.67
C SER A 10 16.82 -37.24 -52.12
N GLY A 11 15.50 -37.15 -52.26
CA GLY A 11 14.85 -36.97 -53.56
C GLY A 11 14.95 -35.51 -53.97
N GLN A 12 16.09 -35.08 -54.53
CA GLN A 12 16.14 -33.84 -55.29
C GLN A 12 15.41 -34.10 -56.62
N VAL A 13 14.14 -33.68 -56.66
CA VAL A 13 13.38 -33.58 -57.91
C VAL A 13 14.16 -32.64 -58.84
N PRO A 14 14.48 -33.03 -60.09
CA PRO A 14 15.18 -32.13 -60.99
C PRO A 14 14.31 -30.90 -61.24
N MET A 15 14.76 -29.73 -60.77
CA MET A 15 14.12 -28.45 -61.07
C MET A 15 14.33 -28.16 -62.56
N LEU A 16 13.33 -28.47 -63.37
CA LEU A 16 13.33 -28.23 -64.81
C LEU A 16 12.69 -26.89 -65.13
N CYS A 17 13.00 -26.35 -66.31
CA CYS A 17 12.42 -25.11 -66.77
C CYS A 17 10.95 -25.33 -67.07
N GLN A 18 10.07 -24.50 -66.52
CA GLN A 18 8.63 -24.67 -66.69
C GLN A 18 8.11 -24.01 -67.99
N MET A 19 9.01 -23.41 -68.78
CA MET A 19 8.72 -22.75 -70.04
C MET A 19 9.39 -23.41 -71.26
N CYS A 20 10.24 -24.43 -71.06
CA CYS A 20 10.84 -25.18 -72.15
C CYS A 20 11.15 -26.63 -71.73
N GLU A 21 11.07 -27.55 -72.69
CA GLU A 21 11.41 -28.97 -72.47
C GLU A 21 12.93 -29.24 -72.45
N GLU A 22 13.76 -28.20 -72.63
CA GLU A 22 15.22 -28.31 -72.52
C GLU A 22 15.66 -28.45 -71.04
N SER A 23 16.51 -29.44 -70.75
CA SER A 23 17.15 -29.66 -69.43
C SER A 23 18.24 -28.61 -69.12
N ASN A 24 17.86 -27.33 -69.10
CA ASN A 24 18.75 -26.23 -68.79
C ASN A 24 18.79 -25.93 -67.28
N GLU A 25 19.92 -25.43 -66.79
CA GLU A 25 20.07 -24.96 -65.40
C GLU A 25 19.09 -23.82 -65.09
N ILE A 26 18.37 -23.95 -63.98
CA ILE A 26 17.41 -22.96 -63.50
C ILE A 26 18.12 -21.97 -62.59
N LYS A 27 17.99 -20.69 -62.93
CA LYS A 27 18.58 -19.58 -62.17
C LYS A 27 17.57 -18.54 -61.74
N TRP A 28 16.39 -18.55 -62.35
CA TRP A 28 15.46 -17.42 -62.28
C TRP A 28 14.07 -17.89 -61.87
N LYS A 29 13.38 -17.08 -61.07
CA LYS A 29 11.96 -17.25 -60.75
C LYS A 29 11.18 -16.00 -61.09
N CYS A 30 10.13 -16.14 -61.89
CA CYS A 30 9.16 -15.09 -62.14
C CYS A 30 8.18 -15.02 -60.96
N LEU A 31 8.06 -13.86 -60.32
CA LEU A 31 7.20 -13.72 -59.14
C LEU A 31 5.71 -13.66 -59.49
N GLN A 32 5.38 -13.11 -60.65
CA GLN A 32 3.99 -12.98 -61.11
C GLN A 32 3.43 -14.28 -61.68
N CYS A 33 4.27 -15.08 -62.33
CA CYS A 33 3.85 -16.36 -62.92
C CYS A 33 4.15 -17.57 -62.03
N ASP A 34 4.92 -17.37 -60.96
CA ASP A 34 5.46 -18.43 -60.11
C ASP A 34 6.28 -19.50 -60.87
N PHE A 35 6.86 -19.13 -62.02
CA PHE A 35 7.59 -20.05 -62.90
C PHE A 35 9.09 -20.00 -62.68
N LEU A 36 9.69 -21.20 -62.65
CA LEU A 36 11.12 -21.45 -62.70
C LEU A 36 11.62 -21.39 -64.14
N LEU A 37 12.54 -20.48 -64.41
CA LEU A 37 13.04 -20.15 -65.73
C LEU A 37 14.54 -20.41 -65.83
N CYS A 38 14.95 -21.05 -66.92
CA CYS A 38 16.34 -20.98 -67.36
C CYS A 38 16.64 -19.60 -67.94
N THR A 39 17.91 -19.24 -68.10
CA THR A 39 18.32 -17.91 -68.61
C THR A 39 17.70 -17.57 -69.97
N LYS A 40 17.55 -18.54 -70.88
CA LYS A 40 16.91 -18.29 -72.19
C LYS A 40 15.43 -17.94 -72.03
N CYS A 41 14.70 -18.72 -71.21
CA CYS A 41 13.29 -18.50 -70.96
C CYS A 41 13.05 -17.20 -70.20
N GLN A 42 13.91 -16.83 -69.25
CA GLN A 42 13.88 -15.54 -68.57
C GLN A 42 13.95 -14.37 -69.56
N GLN A 43 14.90 -14.42 -70.50
CA GLN A 43 15.07 -13.37 -71.50
C GLN A 43 13.90 -13.28 -72.49
N LEU A 44 13.33 -14.42 -72.88
CA LEU A 44 12.13 -14.44 -73.72
C LEU A 44 10.91 -13.92 -72.96
N HIS A 45 10.76 -14.30 -71.69
CA HIS A 45 9.68 -13.86 -70.80
C HIS A 45 9.67 -12.33 -70.67
N GLN A 46 10.84 -11.70 -70.60
CA GLN A 46 10.96 -10.24 -70.57
C GLN A 46 10.73 -9.55 -71.92
N LYS A 47 10.72 -10.29 -73.03
CA LYS A 47 10.54 -9.73 -74.39
C LYS A 47 9.11 -9.87 -74.92
N VAL A 48 8.30 -10.74 -74.31
CA VAL A 48 6.90 -10.93 -74.70
C VAL A 48 6.04 -9.87 -74.02
N LYS A 49 5.23 -9.14 -74.79
CA LYS A 49 4.42 -7.99 -74.33
C LYS A 49 3.49 -8.28 -73.14
N SER A 50 3.12 -9.54 -72.91
CA SER A 50 2.27 -9.92 -71.78
C SER A 50 3.04 -10.16 -70.48
N THR A 51 4.36 -10.26 -70.54
CA THR A 51 5.23 -10.69 -69.43
C THR A 51 6.49 -9.82 -69.31
N ASP A 52 6.61 -8.76 -70.12
CA ASP A 52 7.76 -7.85 -70.18
C ASP A 52 7.95 -7.03 -68.89
N GLN A 53 6.85 -6.79 -68.17
CA GLN A 53 6.85 -6.13 -66.87
C GLN A 53 6.91 -7.09 -65.67
N HIS A 54 7.02 -8.40 -65.92
CA HIS A 54 7.14 -9.35 -64.82
C HIS A 54 8.51 -9.25 -64.15
N ILE A 55 8.51 -9.35 -62.82
CA ILE A 55 9.69 -9.28 -61.97
C ILE A 55 10.26 -10.68 -61.86
N ILE A 56 11.54 -10.79 -62.22
CA ILE A 56 12.26 -12.06 -62.24
C ILE A 56 13.48 -11.93 -61.35
N ILE A 57 13.60 -12.82 -60.36
CA ILE A 57 14.66 -12.80 -59.34
C ILE A 57 15.54 -14.05 -59.43
N ASP A 58 16.78 -13.97 -58.95
CA ASP A 58 17.69 -15.12 -58.87
C ASP A 58 17.23 -16.05 -57.72
N ILE A 59 17.24 -17.36 -57.97
CA ILE A 59 16.84 -18.37 -56.97
C ILE A 59 17.80 -18.37 -55.77
N LYS A 60 19.06 -17.98 -55.94
CA LYS A 60 20.02 -17.88 -54.85
C LYS A 60 19.59 -16.84 -53.81
N ASP A 61 19.03 -15.71 -54.27
CA ASP A 61 18.51 -14.66 -53.38
C ASP A 61 17.27 -15.14 -52.60
N ILE A 62 16.49 -16.07 -53.17
CA ILE A 62 15.35 -16.72 -52.52
C ILE A 62 15.83 -17.68 -51.43
N THR A 63 16.91 -18.44 -51.65
CA THR A 63 17.42 -19.39 -50.66
C THR A 63 18.03 -18.71 -49.44
N THR A 64 18.69 -17.55 -49.62
CA THR A 64 19.19 -16.74 -48.50
C THR A 64 18.02 -16.12 -47.71
N TYR A 65 16.99 -15.64 -48.41
CA TYR A 65 15.73 -15.19 -47.79
C TYR A 65 15.04 -16.31 -47.01
N GLN A 66 14.97 -17.54 -47.56
CA GLN A 66 14.36 -18.69 -46.89
C GLN A 66 15.13 -19.17 -45.66
N GLN A 67 16.45 -18.97 -45.59
CA GLN A 67 17.24 -19.34 -44.42
C GLN A 67 17.03 -18.38 -43.24
N GLU A 68 17.02 -17.06 -43.48
CA GLU A 68 16.70 -16.06 -42.44
C GLU A 68 15.25 -16.16 -41.94
N VAL A 69 14.35 -16.64 -42.80
CA VAL A 69 12.93 -16.86 -42.51
C VAL A 69 12.69 -18.06 -41.58
N ASN A 70 13.55 -19.09 -41.56
CA ASN A 70 13.30 -20.31 -40.79
C ASN A 70 13.56 -20.18 -39.27
N ASP A 71 14.28 -19.15 -38.83
CA ASP A 71 14.63 -18.98 -37.40
C ASP A 71 13.53 -18.29 -36.57
N HIS A 72 12.54 -17.65 -37.20
CA HIS A 72 11.44 -16.94 -36.53
C HIS A 72 10.07 -17.23 -37.17
N PRO A 73 9.41 -18.36 -36.84
CA PRO A 73 8.21 -18.86 -37.52
C PRO A 73 6.99 -17.92 -37.49
N ASP A 74 6.88 -17.06 -36.47
CA ASP A 74 5.72 -16.17 -36.28
C ASP A 74 5.81 -14.87 -37.11
N ILE A 75 6.98 -14.53 -37.65
CA ILE A 75 7.20 -13.32 -38.48
C ILE A 75 6.82 -13.59 -39.96
N ILE A 76 6.69 -14.86 -40.35
CA ILE A 76 6.68 -15.31 -41.75
C ILE A 76 5.37 -15.01 -42.49
N ASN A 77 4.27 -14.76 -41.77
CA ASN A 77 2.93 -14.70 -42.34
C ASN A 77 2.16 -13.42 -41.98
N ILE A 78 2.83 -12.28 -41.88
CA ILE A 78 2.13 -11.00 -41.75
C ILE A 78 1.62 -10.60 -43.14
N PRO A 79 0.31 -10.68 -43.43
CA PRO A 79 -0.22 -10.31 -44.74
C PRO A 79 -0.14 -8.80 -44.93
N CYS A 80 0.19 -8.37 -46.14
CA CYS A 80 0.11 -6.96 -46.50
C CYS A 80 -1.35 -6.50 -46.56
N SER A 81 -1.65 -5.38 -45.91
CA SER A 81 -2.98 -4.76 -45.93
C SER A 81 -3.34 -4.12 -47.27
N VAL A 82 -2.35 -3.81 -48.11
CA VAL A 82 -2.53 -3.13 -49.41
C VAL A 82 -2.48 -4.11 -50.58
N HIS A 83 -1.61 -5.11 -50.51
CA HIS A 83 -1.38 -6.06 -51.61
C HIS A 83 -1.80 -7.48 -51.23
N ASN A 84 -3.02 -7.86 -51.62
CA ASN A 84 -3.56 -9.20 -51.36
C ASN A 84 -2.61 -10.31 -51.85
N GLY A 85 -2.36 -11.28 -50.98
CA GLY A 85 -1.49 -12.43 -51.29
C GLY A 85 0.01 -12.15 -51.18
N GLN A 86 0.41 -10.96 -50.71
CA GLN A 86 1.80 -10.67 -50.35
C GLN A 86 1.98 -10.71 -48.83
N ASN A 87 3.11 -11.24 -48.38
CA ASN A 87 3.54 -11.15 -46.98
C ASN A 87 4.52 -9.99 -46.81
N CYS A 88 4.45 -9.32 -45.67
CA CYS A 88 5.41 -8.30 -45.30
C CYS A 88 6.76 -8.92 -44.94
N CYS A 89 7.83 -8.23 -45.32
CA CYS A 89 9.19 -8.73 -45.16
C CYS A 89 10.19 -7.64 -44.73
N GLN A 90 9.77 -6.38 -44.73
CA GLN A 90 10.61 -5.26 -44.33
C GLN A 90 9.88 -4.32 -43.38
N PHE A 91 10.64 -3.58 -42.58
CA PHE A 91 10.16 -2.46 -41.78
C PHE A 91 10.73 -1.16 -42.33
N CYS A 92 9.85 -0.20 -42.59
CA CYS A 92 10.19 1.14 -43.04
C CYS A 92 10.38 2.04 -41.82
N LYS A 93 11.63 2.40 -41.49
CA LYS A 93 11.93 3.23 -40.32
C LYS A 93 11.43 4.67 -40.45
N THR A 94 11.30 5.16 -41.68
CA THR A 94 10.78 6.52 -41.93
C THR A 94 9.28 6.63 -41.64
N CYS A 95 8.53 5.54 -41.86
CA CYS A 95 7.08 5.51 -41.68
C CYS A 95 6.66 4.76 -40.40
N GLU A 96 7.60 4.05 -39.78
CA GLU A 96 7.36 3.14 -38.64
C GLU A 96 6.36 2.02 -38.96
N GLU A 97 6.44 1.45 -40.17
CA GLU A 97 5.46 0.50 -40.70
C GLU A 97 6.12 -0.79 -41.23
N ILE A 98 5.41 -1.91 -41.06
CA ILE A 98 5.77 -3.22 -41.62
C ILE A 98 5.18 -3.34 -43.02
N ILE A 99 6.01 -3.53 -44.05
CA ILE A 99 5.60 -3.49 -45.46
C ILE A 99 6.07 -4.72 -46.25
N CYS A 100 5.38 -4.99 -47.37
CA CYS A 100 5.82 -5.99 -48.35
C CYS A 100 6.70 -5.37 -49.44
N SER A 101 7.33 -6.21 -50.27
CA SER A 101 8.18 -5.77 -51.37
C SER A 101 7.45 -4.87 -52.38
N LEU A 102 6.13 -5.07 -52.61
CA LEU A 102 5.35 -4.21 -53.50
C LEU A 102 5.13 -2.82 -52.91
N CYS A 103 4.84 -2.71 -51.61
CA CYS A 103 4.78 -1.44 -50.91
C CYS A 103 6.11 -0.68 -51.03
N PHE A 104 7.23 -1.37 -50.83
CA PHE A 104 8.56 -0.76 -50.97
C PHE A 104 8.74 -0.14 -52.36
N LEU A 105 8.47 -0.90 -53.42
CA LEU A 105 8.65 -0.42 -54.80
C LEU A 105 7.72 0.74 -55.18
N GLN A 106 6.49 0.76 -54.66
CA GLN A 106 5.47 1.72 -55.07
C GLN A 106 5.50 3.01 -54.27
N ALA A 107 5.85 2.97 -52.98
CA ALA A 107 5.67 4.10 -52.07
C ALA A 107 6.82 4.36 -51.10
N HIS A 108 7.72 3.38 -50.85
CA HIS A 108 8.79 3.52 -49.84
C HIS A 108 10.20 3.32 -50.42
N ASN A 109 10.35 3.44 -51.75
CA ASN A 109 11.59 3.08 -52.46
C ASN A 109 12.80 3.98 -52.11
N THR A 110 12.55 5.14 -51.49
CA THR A 110 13.56 6.09 -51.03
C THR A 110 13.66 6.18 -49.50
N HIS A 111 12.88 5.39 -48.75
CA HIS A 111 12.87 5.42 -47.28
C HIS A 111 13.93 4.51 -46.68
N ASP A 112 14.27 4.73 -45.41
CA ASP A 112 15.19 3.86 -44.68
C ASP A 112 14.49 2.55 -44.30
N MET A 113 15.10 1.43 -44.66
CA MET A 113 14.53 0.10 -44.53
C MET A 113 15.42 -0.79 -43.68
N ILE A 114 14.79 -1.73 -42.99
CA ILE A 114 15.48 -2.83 -42.30
C ILE A 114 14.68 -4.11 -42.48
N GLY A 115 15.37 -5.26 -42.51
CA GLY A 115 14.72 -6.56 -42.57
C GLY A 115 13.82 -6.77 -41.36
N LEU A 116 12.61 -7.29 -41.59
CA LEU A 116 11.60 -7.40 -40.56
C LEU A 116 12.04 -8.28 -39.38
N ALA A 117 12.75 -9.39 -39.63
CA ALA A 117 13.29 -10.25 -38.58
C ALA A 117 14.28 -9.50 -37.66
N LYS A 118 15.16 -8.69 -38.25
CA LYS A 118 16.14 -7.89 -37.49
C LYS A 118 15.47 -6.79 -36.68
N GLU A 119 14.48 -6.09 -37.25
CA GLU A 119 13.72 -5.08 -36.50
C GLU A 119 12.91 -5.71 -35.37
N TYR A 120 12.34 -6.89 -35.61
CA TYR A 120 11.63 -7.64 -34.57
C TYR A 120 12.56 -7.98 -33.40
N GLU A 121 13.76 -8.49 -33.64
CA GLU A 121 14.73 -8.78 -32.57
C GLU A 121 15.09 -7.54 -31.76
N LEU A 122 15.32 -6.40 -32.44
CA LEU A 122 15.63 -5.12 -31.78
C LEU A 122 14.45 -4.63 -30.95
N THR A 123 13.25 -4.66 -31.51
CA THR A 123 12.01 -4.25 -30.85
C THR A 123 11.69 -5.15 -29.66
N LEU A 124 11.81 -6.46 -29.83
CA LEU A 124 11.60 -7.44 -28.76
C LEU A 124 12.55 -7.20 -27.59
N LYS A 125 13.82 -6.91 -27.87
CA LYS A 125 14.80 -6.55 -26.84
C LYS A 125 14.41 -5.25 -26.13
N ALA A 126 14.00 -4.22 -26.86
CA ALA A 126 13.57 -2.95 -26.28
C ALA A 126 12.34 -3.14 -25.38
N VAL A 127 11.33 -3.88 -25.85
CA VAL A 127 10.12 -4.20 -25.08
C VAL A 127 10.46 -5.00 -23.82
N ASN A 128 11.36 -5.97 -23.89
CA ASN A 128 11.79 -6.71 -22.71
C ASN A 128 12.52 -5.82 -21.70
N ASN A 129 13.35 -4.88 -22.14
CA ASN A 129 13.99 -3.92 -21.23
C ASN A 129 12.96 -3.03 -20.53
N PHE A 130 11.97 -2.50 -21.27
CA PHE A 130 10.88 -1.73 -20.67
C PHE A 130 10.07 -2.57 -19.68
N HIS A 131 9.80 -3.83 -20.01
CA HIS A 131 9.13 -4.77 -19.10
C HIS A 131 9.90 -4.92 -17.79
N THR A 132 11.22 -5.15 -17.86
CA THR A 132 12.06 -5.24 -16.65
C THR A 132 12.04 -3.95 -15.83
N GLU A 133 12.13 -2.78 -16.47
CA GLU A 133 12.06 -1.49 -15.78
C GLU A 133 10.71 -1.29 -15.05
N VAL A 134 9.60 -1.64 -15.70
CA VAL A 134 8.26 -1.56 -15.10
C VAL A 134 8.14 -2.50 -13.91
N GLU A 135 8.63 -3.74 -14.01
CA GLU A 135 8.65 -4.69 -12.89
C GLU A 135 9.46 -4.18 -11.70
N GLU A 136 10.63 -3.61 -11.94
CA GLU A 136 11.45 -3.00 -10.88
C GLU A 136 10.74 -1.83 -10.19
N ASN A 137 10.06 -0.98 -10.97
CA ASN A 137 9.28 0.12 -10.43
C ASN A 137 8.10 -0.37 -9.58
N ILE A 138 7.38 -1.40 -10.02
CA ILE A 138 6.30 -2.05 -9.24
C ILE A 138 6.85 -2.53 -7.90
N LEU A 139 7.96 -3.28 -7.90
CA LEU A 139 8.59 -3.78 -6.67
C LEU A 139 9.01 -2.66 -5.71
N GLN A 140 9.50 -1.52 -6.25
CA GLN A 140 9.84 -0.36 -5.41
C GLN A 140 8.61 0.27 -4.78
N ILE A 141 7.52 0.41 -5.54
CA ILE A 141 6.25 0.94 -5.05
C ILE A 141 5.67 0.03 -3.97
N GLU A 142 5.65 -1.29 -4.17
CA GLU A 142 5.19 -2.27 -3.19
C GLU A 142 5.99 -2.20 -1.87
N LYS A 143 7.32 -2.07 -1.96
CA LYS A 143 8.17 -1.83 -0.77
C LYS A 143 7.81 -0.52 -0.07
N GLY A 144 7.51 0.53 -0.84
CA GLY A 144 7.04 1.81 -0.31
C GLY A 144 5.71 1.68 0.43
N LEU A 145 4.74 0.98 -0.16
CA LEU A 145 3.42 0.71 0.44
C LEU A 145 3.54 -0.10 1.73
N SER A 146 4.36 -1.15 1.75
CA SER A 146 4.61 -1.92 2.98
C SER A 146 5.20 -1.06 4.11
N LYS A 147 6.15 -0.16 3.79
CA LYS A 147 6.70 0.78 4.78
C LYS A 147 5.64 1.76 5.30
N LEU A 148 4.74 2.23 4.43
CA LEU A 148 3.65 3.12 4.82
C LEU A 148 2.64 2.41 5.73
N ASP A 149 2.34 1.15 5.48
CA ASP A 149 1.45 0.34 6.32
C ASP A 149 2.02 0.14 7.73
N ILE A 150 3.32 -0.17 7.83
CA ILE A 150 4.02 -0.25 9.11
C ILE A 150 3.97 1.09 9.84
N ARG A 151 4.23 2.21 9.15
CA ARG A 151 4.16 3.56 9.74
C ARG A 151 2.76 3.86 10.25
N LYS A 152 1.72 3.58 9.47
CA LYS A 152 0.32 3.79 9.86
C LYS A 152 -0.01 3.01 11.14
N THR A 153 0.33 1.73 11.18
CA THR A 153 0.10 0.87 12.36
C THR A 153 0.88 1.38 13.58
N SER A 154 2.12 1.83 13.39
CA SER A 154 2.92 2.39 14.47
C SER A 154 2.34 3.69 15.03
N GLU A 155 1.81 4.56 14.17
CA GLU A 155 1.16 5.81 14.58
C GLU A 155 -0.11 5.54 15.38
N GLU A 156 -0.95 4.59 14.93
CA GLU A 156 -2.15 4.17 15.67
C GLU A 156 -1.80 3.61 17.06
N SER A 157 -0.72 2.82 17.16
CA SER A 157 -0.24 2.28 18.44
C SER A 157 0.28 3.38 19.38
N LEU A 158 1.03 4.35 18.85
CA LEU A 158 1.51 5.51 19.61
C LEU A 158 0.33 6.34 20.14
N TYR A 159 -0.64 6.65 19.27
CA TYR A 159 -1.85 7.38 19.66
C TYR A 159 -2.59 6.69 20.81
N GLU A 160 -2.84 5.39 20.72
CA GLU A 160 -3.55 4.67 21.78
C GLU A 160 -2.71 4.62 23.07
N SER A 161 -1.39 4.45 22.98
CA SER A 161 -0.49 4.51 24.14
C SER A 161 -0.56 5.86 24.86
N GLU A 162 -0.44 6.97 24.12
CA GLU A 162 -0.49 8.32 24.69
C GLU A 162 -1.87 8.64 25.27
N LYS A 163 -2.94 8.24 24.58
CA LYS A 163 -4.31 8.35 25.09
C LYS A 163 -4.48 7.62 26.42
N GLN A 164 -3.97 6.39 26.54
CA GLN A 164 -4.02 5.64 27.81
C GLN A 164 -3.21 6.32 28.92
N LYS A 165 -2.06 6.92 28.61
CA LYS A 165 -1.28 7.70 29.59
C LYS A 165 -2.09 8.90 30.10
N ILE A 166 -2.76 9.63 29.20
CA ILE A 166 -3.61 10.77 29.55
C ILE A 166 -4.76 10.33 30.48
N LEU A 167 -5.50 9.29 30.10
CA LEU A 167 -6.62 8.76 30.89
C LEU A 167 -6.17 8.25 32.26
N ASN A 168 -5.01 7.57 32.32
CA ASN A 168 -4.47 7.11 33.59
C ASN A 168 -4.06 8.29 34.49
N ARG A 169 -3.47 9.34 33.92
CA ARG A 169 -3.10 10.54 34.69
C ARG A 169 -4.34 11.26 35.21
N GLU A 170 -5.38 11.39 34.41
CA GLU A 170 -6.67 11.93 34.81
C GLU A 170 -7.24 11.16 36.02
N ARG A 171 -7.27 9.83 35.95
CA ARG A 171 -7.75 8.96 37.02
C ARG A 171 -6.96 9.14 38.32
N VAL A 172 -5.64 9.19 38.24
CA VAL A 172 -4.78 9.38 39.41
C VAL A 172 -5.07 10.74 40.07
N LEU A 173 -5.17 11.81 39.28
CA LEU A 173 -5.47 13.15 39.80
C LEU A 173 -6.84 13.22 40.47
N LYS A 174 -7.88 12.60 39.89
CA LYS A 174 -9.21 12.50 40.50
C LYS A 174 -9.13 11.83 41.87
N ASN A 175 -8.47 10.67 41.95
CA ASN A 175 -8.32 9.95 43.22
C ASN A 175 -7.54 10.75 44.27
N GLU A 176 -6.49 11.48 43.88
CA GLU A 176 -5.72 12.33 44.79
C GLU A 176 -6.59 13.45 45.38
N VAL A 177 -7.38 14.12 44.54
CA VAL A 177 -8.31 15.18 44.97
C VAL A 177 -9.40 14.62 45.89
N GLU A 178 -9.99 13.49 45.54
CA GLU A 178 -11.03 12.83 46.34
C GLU A 178 -10.49 12.42 47.72
N MET A 179 -9.31 11.80 47.75
CA MET A 179 -8.67 11.38 49.00
C MET A 179 -8.31 12.58 49.89
N HIS A 180 -7.79 13.66 49.30
CA HIS A 180 -7.49 14.88 50.05
C HIS A 180 -8.75 15.53 50.62
N THR A 181 -9.81 15.61 49.81
CA THR A 181 -11.11 16.13 50.23
C THR A 181 -11.69 15.31 51.38
N HIS A 182 -11.67 13.99 51.27
CA HIS A 182 -12.12 13.09 52.34
C HIS A 182 -11.33 13.30 53.64
N ASN A 183 -10.01 13.45 53.56
CA ASN A 183 -9.17 13.70 54.73
C ASN A 183 -9.51 15.02 55.45
N LEU A 184 -9.72 16.10 54.68
CA LEU A 184 -10.08 17.40 55.23
C LEU A 184 -11.46 17.37 55.89
N LEU A 185 -12.44 16.72 55.25
CA LEU A 185 -13.77 16.53 55.82
C LEU A 185 -13.70 15.73 57.13
N MET A 186 -12.90 14.66 57.17
CA MET A 186 -12.73 13.87 58.38
C MET A 186 -12.11 14.65 59.53
N LYS A 187 -11.10 15.49 59.25
CA LYS A 187 -10.54 16.40 60.26
C LYS A 187 -11.57 17.40 60.77
N LEU A 188 -12.40 17.93 59.88
CA LEU A 188 -13.46 18.89 60.23
C LEU A 188 -14.54 18.24 61.10
N ASP A 189 -14.98 17.03 60.75
CA ASP A 189 -15.95 16.26 61.54
C ASP A 189 -15.41 15.89 62.91
N HIS A 190 -14.16 15.44 63.01
CA HIS A 190 -13.52 15.16 64.29
C HIS A 190 -13.48 16.43 65.16
N ARG A 191 -13.10 17.57 64.59
CA ARG A 191 -13.09 18.84 65.32
C ARG A 191 -14.49 19.24 65.78
N ARG A 192 -15.51 19.05 64.94
CA ARG A 192 -16.91 19.33 65.26
C ARG A 192 -17.39 18.47 66.44
N GLU A 193 -17.14 17.16 66.40
CA GLU A 193 -17.57 16.25 67.46
C GLU A 193 -16.82 16.49 68.77
N PHE A 194 -15.51 16.81 68.71
CA PHE A 194 -14.75 17.20 69.89
C PHE A 194 -15.33 18.47 70.53
N PHE A 195 -15.57 19.51 69.72
CA PHE A 195 -16.14 20.76 70.22
C PHE A 195 -17.53 20.56 70.83
N LYS A 196 -18.41 19.78 70.16
CA LYS A 196 -19.75 19.43 70.66
C LYS A 196 -19.69 18.74 72.03
N LYS A 197 -18.76 17.78 72.21
CA LYS A 197 -18.55 17.13 73.51
C LYS A 197 -18.05 18.10 74.58
N SER A 198 -17.12 19.00 74.23
CA SER A 198 -16.60 20.02 75.15
C SER A 198 -17.70 20.94 75.66
N VAL A 199 -18.49 21.50 74.74
CA VAL A 199 -19.64 22.38 75.07
C VAL A 199 -20.65 21.64 75.94
N GLN A 200 -20.98 20.38 75.59
CA GLN A 200 -21.92 19.58 76.38
C GLN A 200 -21.43 19.36 77.82
N ASN A 201 -20.14 19.14 78.01
CA ASN A 201 -19.53 18.98 79.34
C ASN A 201 -19.58 20.27 80.16
N GLU A 202 -19.26 21.41 79.55
CA GLU A 202 -19.36 22.72 80.20
C GLU A 202 -20.80 23.09 80.57
N GLU A 203 -21.76 22.82 79.68
CA GLU A 203 -23.18 22.98 79.96
C GLU A 203 -23.62 22.14 81.15
N ASN A 204 -23.23 20.87 81.19
CA ASN A 204 -23.60 19.95 82.27
C ASN A 204 -23.02 20.42 83.62
N ARG A 205 -21.76 20.88 83.64
CA ARG A 205 -21.12 21.45 84.83
C ARG A 205 -21.85 22.71 85.29
N SER A 206 -22.17 23.60 84.37
CA SER A 206 -22.89 24.85 84.65
C SER A 206 -24.30 24.59 85.17
N LYS A 207 -25.04 23.65 84.57
CA LYS A 207 -26.36 23.21 85.04
C LYS A 207 -26.30 22.63 86.46
N LYS A 208 -25.26 21.84 86.77
CA LYS A 208 -25.07 21.29 88.12
C LYS A 208 -24.79 22.41 89.14
N LEU A 209 -23.85 23.30 88.86
CA LEU A 209 -23.52 24.42 89.73
C LEU A 209 -24.73 25.34 89.94
N LYS A 210 -25.50 25.62 88.88
CA LYS A 210 -26.74 26.40 88.96
C LYS A 210 -27.74 25.77 89.94
N LYS A 211 -27.99 24.45 89.84
CA LYS A 211 -28.88 23.74 90.77
C LYS A 211 -28.39 23.82 92.21
N GLU A 212 -27.10 23.64 92.45
CA GLU A 212 -26.51 23.78 93.79
C GLU A 212 -26.72 25.19 94.37
N LEU A 213 -26.55 26.23 93.54
CA LEU A 213 -26.79 27.62 93.93
C LEU A 213 -28.29 27.92 94.15
N GLU A 214 -29.19 27.35 93.34
CA GLU A 214 -30.64 27.49 93.51
C GLU A 214 -31.10 26.88 94.84
N ILE A 215 -30.65 25.67 95.18
CA ILE A 215 -30.93 25.03 96.47
C ILE A 215 -30.38 25.88 97.63
N ARG A 216 -29.15 26.37 97.51
CA ARG A 216 -28.54 27.23 98.53
C ARG A 216 -29.32 28.53 98.72
N ARG A 217 -29.77 29.15 97.63
CA ARG A 217 -30.63 30.36 97.67
C ARG A 217 -31.95 30.06 98.38
N GLU A 218 -32.63 28.97 98.05
CA GLU A 218 -33.91 28.61 98.69
C GLU A 218 -33.77 28.39 100.21
N SER A 219 -32.67 27.74 100.63
CA SER A 219 -32.36 27.59 102.05
C SER A 219 -32.15 28.94 102.75
N LEU A 220 -31.42 29.87 102.11
CA LEU A 220 -31.21 31.22 102.64
C LEU A 220 -32.52 32.00 102.75
N ASP A 221 -33.35 31.95 101.71
CA ASP A 221 -34.66 32.60 101.69
C ASP A 221 -35.57 32.07 102.80
N HIS A 222 -35.53 30.76 103.09
CA HIS A 222 -36.29 30.15 104.18
C HIS A 222 -35.87 30.70 105.56
N THR A 223 -34.57 30.70 105.85
CA THR A 223 -34.05 31.23 107.13
C THR A 223 -34.36 32.72 107.29
N LEU A 224 -34.23 33.51 106.23
CA LEU A 224 -34.56 34.94 106.26
C LEU A 224 -36.05 35.18 106.56
N LYS A 225 -36.95 34.36 106.01
CA LYS A 225 -38.41 34.45 106.28
C LYS A 225 -38.76 34.08 107.72
N GLN A 226 -38.08 33.09 108.31
CA GLN A 226 -38.33 32.67 109.69
C GLN A 226 -37.84 33.68 110.73
N ASN A 227 -36.89 34.57 110.36
CA ASN A 227 -36.35 35.65 111.20
C ASN A 227 -35.84 35.18 112.57
N ASN A 228 -35.26 33.98 112.62
CA ASN A 228 -34.65 33.41 113.82
C ASN A 228 -33.19 33.86 113.92
N ALA A 229 -32.87 34.68 114.93
CA ALA A 229 -31.53 35.24 115.12
C ALA A 229 -30.43 34.16 115.18
N THR A 230 -30.69 33.03 115.85
CA THR A 230 -29.71 31.95 116.02
C THR A 230 -29.33 31.29 114.69
N GLU A 231 -30.32 31.04 113.83
CA GLU A 231 -30.10 30.43 112.52
C GLU A 231 -29.39 31.38 111.55
N VAL A 232 -29.74 32.67 111.59
CA VAL A 232 -29.08 33.71 110.80
C VAL A 232 -27.59 33.81 111.16
N PHE A 233 -27.24 33.82 112.45
CA PHE A 233 -25.83 33.86 112.87
C PHE A 233 -25.07 32.59 112.47
N ASN A 234 -25.71 31.42 112.55
CA ASN A 234 -25.08 30.16 112.16
C ASN A 234 -24.77 30.09 110.66
N ILE A 235 -25.72 30.47 109.81
CA ILE A 235 -25.50 30.51 108.36
C ILE A 235 -24.45 31.55 107.99
N PHE A 236 -24.49 32.75 108.59
CA PHE A 236 -23.49 33.79 108.34
C PHE A 236 -22.06 33.30 108.64
N LYS A 237 -21.89 32.53 109.72
CA LYS A 237 -20.61 31.89 110.06
C LYS A 237 -20.17 30.86 109.02
N GLN A 238 -21.09 30.03 108.52
CA GLN A 238 -20.81 29.03 107.47
C GLN A 238 -20.42 29.69 106.13
N GLU A 239 -21.14 30.73 105.71
CA GLU A 239 -20.88 31.50 104.47
C GLU A 239 -19.51 32.17 104.47
N ARG A 240 -19.06 32.67 105.63
CA ARG A 240 -17.75 33.30 105.76
C ARG A 240 -16.61 32.28 105.67
N GLN A 241 -16.83 31.05 106.15
CA GLN A 241 -15.85 29.96 106.08
C GLN A 241 -15.71 29.36 104.68
N THR A 242 -16.79 29.35 103.88
CA THR A 242 -16.72 28.88 102.49
C THR A 242 -16.02 29.87 101.57
N LYS A 243 -16.19 31.19 101.79
CA LYS A 243 -15.47 32.24 101.05
C LYS A 243 -13.97 32.33 101.34
N SER A 244 -13.50 31.89 102.51
CA SER A 244 -12.06 31.90 102.84
C SER A 244 -11.28 30.69 102.31
N ARG A 245 -11.96 29.76 101.63
CA ARG A 245 -11.40 28.49 101.13
C ARG A 245 -11.38 28.40 99.59
N GLN A 246 -11.91 29.39 98.89
CA GLN A 246 -11.82 29.55 97.43
C GLN A 246 -10.74 30.57 97.11
#